data_AF-A0A1F8JNZ6-F1
#
_entry.id   AF-A0A1F8JNZ6-F1
#
_cell.length_a   1.000
_cell.length_b   1.000
_cell.length_c   1.000
_cell.angle_alpha   90.00
_cell.angle_beta   90.00
_cell.angle_gamma   90.00
#
_symmetry.space_group_name_H-M   'P 1'
#
loop_
_entity.id
_entity.type
_entity.pdbx_description
1 polymer ?
#
loop_
_entity_poly.entity_id
_entity_poly.type
_entity_poly.pdbx_seq_one_letter_code
_entity_poly.pdbx_strand_id
1 'polypeptide(L)'
;MRQVVALFGEAEKGAFKTPHILKALPQLVDQLGNPPKESEGLFFAVQAILYERELIYFRVAEEGFSKIDYLAGLKILQNKPKKINALCLPGVGDAEILEASHIVCRMHRSFLITSQKDLYDYLTSKD
;
A
#
# COMPACT_ATOMS: atom_id res chain seq x y z
N MET A 1 -16.45 -6.48 12.60
CA MET A 1 -15.06 -6.87 12.27
C MET A 1 -14.37 -5.69 11.60
N ARG A 2 -13.20 -5.23 12.07
CA ARG A 2 -12.50 -4.12 11.41
C ARG A 2 -12.04 -4.56 10.02
N GLN A 3 -12.25 -3.71 9.03
CA GLN A 3 -11.78 -3.96 7.67
C GLN A 3 -10.26 -3.73 7.64
N VAL A 4 -9.54 -4.58 6.92
CA VAL A 4 -8.08 -4.55 6.82
C VAL A 4 -7.67 -3.88 5.52
N VAL A 5 -6.85 -2.85 5.61
CA VAL A 5 -6.25 -2.17 4.46
C VAL A 5 -4.78 -2.54 4.42
N ALA A 6 -4.33 -3.12 3.31
CA ALA A 6 -2.91 -3.22 3.00
C ALA A 6 -2.51 -1.98 2.19
N LEU A 7 -1.47 -1.28 2.62
CA LEU A 7 -1.04 -0.03 2.03
C LEU A 7 0.46 -0.07 1.76
N PHE A 8 0.86 0.42 0.59
CA PHE A 8 2.26 0.56 0.21
C PHE A 8 2.55 2.04 0.05
N GLY A 9 3.62 2.52 0.67
CA GLY A 9 3.95 3.93 0.60
C GLY A 9 5.34 4.23 1.11
N GLU A 10 5.90 5.35 0.66
CA GLU A 10 7.22 5.78 1.09
C GLU A 10 7.16 6.35 2.51
N ALA A 11 8.22 6.11 3.28
CA ALA A 11 8.34 6.60 4.64
C ALA A 11 9.82 6.71 5.06
N GLU A 12 10.12 7.61 5.99
CA GLU A 12 11.46 7.83 6.55
C GLU A 12 11.99 6.60 7.33
N LYS A 13 11.11 5.94 8.09
CA LYS A 13 11.44 4.82 8.99
C LYS A 13 10.68 3.55 8.64
N GLY A 14 11.06 2.46 9.30
CA GLY A 14 10.45 1.14 9.14
C GLY A 14 11.28 0.21 8.26
N ALA A 15 11.26 -1.07 8.56
CA ALA A 15 11.96 -2.08 7.77
C ALA A 15 11.24 -2.32 6.43
N PHE A 16 12.00 -2.38 5.34
CA PHE A 16 11.52 -2.84 4.04
C PHE A 16 11.12 -4.32 4.10
N LYS A 17 10.27 -4.73 3.15
CA LYS A 17 9.84 -6.13 2.97
C LYS A 17 9.25 -6.76 4.24
N THR A 18 8.79 -5.92 5.17
CA THR A 18 8.25 -6.31 6.47
C THR A 18 6.92 -5.58 6.65
N PRO A 19 5.82 -6.30 6.97
CA PRO A 19 4.54 -5.66 7.23
C PRO A 19 4.53 -4.98 8.60
N HIS A 20 4.18 -3.69 8.64
CA HIS A 20 3.96 -2.92 9.87
C HIS A 20 2.47 -2.89 10.19
N ILE A 21 2.08 -3.41 11.35
CA ILE A 21 0.66 -3.48 11.76
C ILE A 21 0.31 -2.29 12.64
N LEU A 22 -0.55 -1.42 12.13
CA LEU A 22 -0.83 -0.10 12.71
C LEU A 22 -2.33 0.06 12.98
N LYS A 23 -2.66 0.63 14.14
CA LYS A 23 -4.03 0.79 14.65
C LYS A 23 -4.28 2.16 15.29
N ALA A 24 -3.24 2.95 15.53
CA ALA A 24 -3.33 4.27 16.15
C ALA A 24 -2.35 5.26 15.51
N LEU A 25 -2.76 6.52 15.41
CA LEU A 25 -1.99 7.58 14.74
C LEU A 25 -0.56 7.77 15.27
N PRO A 26 -0.29 7.71 16.60
CA PRO A 26 1.07 7.84 17.11
C PRO A 26 2.04 6.80 16.54
N GLN A 27 1.55 5.60 16.23
CA GLN A 27 2.37 4.53 15.66
C GLN A 27 2.91 4.88 14.27
N LEU A 28 2.23 5.75 13.52
CA LEU A 28 2.72 6.22 12.22
C LEU A 28 4.03 6.99 12.41
N VAL A 29 4.06 7.94 13.35
CA VAL A 29 5.27 8.74 13.61
C VAL A 29 6.38 7.88 14.21
N ASP A 30 6.04 7.01 15.17
CA ASP A 30 7.02 6.18 15.88
C ASP A 30 7.68 5.15 14.97
N GLN A 31 6.91 4.52 14.07
CA GLN A 31 7.38 3.40 13.25
C GLN A 31 7.77 3.80 11.82
N LEU A 32 7.11 4.81 11.26
CA LEU A 32 7.28 5.21 9.84
C LEU A 32 7.93 6.59 9.68
N GLY A 33 7.95 7.43 10.72
CA GLY A 33 8.55 8.76 10.65
C GLY A 33 7.77 9.69 9.71
N ASN A 34 8.48 10.59 9.01
CA ASN A 34 7.86 11.52 8.07
C ASN A 34 7.83 10.94 6.63
N PRO A 35 6.82 11.28 5.81
CA PRO A 35 6.87 10.98 4.39
C PRO A 35 7.71 12.04 3.65
N PRO A 36 8.26 11.71 2.47
CA PRO A 36 8.66 12.72 1.49
C PRO A 36 7.47 13.61 1.11
N LYS A 37 7.75 14.83 0.63
CA LYS A 37 6.71 15.84 0.34
C LYS A 37 5.64 15.39 -0.66
N GLU A 38 5.99 14.48 -1.57
CA GLU A 38 5.11 14.04 -2.66
C GLU A 38 4.50 12.65 -2.43
N SER A 39 4.84 11.97 -1.33
CA SER A 39 4.29 10.65 -1.01
C SER A 39 2.90 10.77 -0.39
N GLU A 40 1.95 9.99 -0.90
CA GLU A 40 0.59 9.92 -0.38
C GLU A 40 0.38 8.74 0.58
N GLY A 41 1.37 7.84 0.72
CA GLY A 41 1.30 6.66 1.57
C GLY A 41 0.85 6.94 3.00
N LEU A 42 1.54 7.86 3.69
CA LEU A 42 1.18 8.24 5.06
C LEU A 42 -0.14 9.02 5.14
N PHE A 43 -0.50 9.80 4.10
CA PHE A 43 -1.80 10.46 4.04
C PHE A 43 -2.93 9.43 4.08
N PHE A 44 -2.88 8.40 3.23
CA PHE A 44 -3.87 7.32 3.22
C PHE A 44 -3.82 6.46 4.50
N ALA A 45 -2.64 6.28 5.11
CA ALA A 45 -2.49 5.59 6.39
C ALA A 45 -3.24 6.29 7.52
N VAL A 46 -3.13 7.62 7.61
CA VAL A 46 -3.88 8.45 8.57
C VAL A 46 -5.38 8.25 8.36
N GLN A 47 -5.86 8.35 7.11
CA GLN A 47 -7.28 8.14 6.80
C GLN A 47 -7.74 6.74 7.23
N ALA A 48 -6.99 5.69 6.88
CA ALA A 48 -7.34 4.32 7.25
C ALA A 48 -7.52 4.17 8.77
N ILE A 49 -6.61 4.73 9.57
CA ILE A 49 -6.69 4.67 11.03
C ILE A 49 -7.90 5.48 11.56
N LEU A 50 -8.15 6.68 11.03
CA LEU A 50 -9.29 7.52 11.42
C LEU A 50 -10.65 6.85 11.14
N TYR A 51 -10.74 6.07 10.05
CA TYR A 51 -11.91 5.26 9.74
C TYR A 51 -11.92 3.90 10.45
N GLU A 52 -11.14 3.73 11.52
CA GLU A 52 -11.02 2.51 12.31
C GLU A 52 -10.71 1.24 11.50
N ARG A 53 -9.91 1.40 10.44
CA ARG A 53 -9.39 0.27 9.67
C ARG A 53 -8.15 -0.28 10.36
N GLU A 54 -7.95 -1.59 10.26
CA GLU A 54 -6.65 -2.16 10.59
C GLU A 54 -5.71 -1.96 9.41
N LEU A 55 -4.54 -1.38 9.65
CA LEU A 55 -3.59 -1.05 8.61
C LEU A 55 -2.42 -2.02 8.62
N ILE A 56 -2.12 -2.60 7.46
CA ILE A 56 -0.88 -3.32 7.17
C ILE A 56 -0.08 -2.44 6.22
N TYR A 57 0.92 -1.74 6.74
CA TYR A 57 1.75 -0.83 5.97
C TYR A 57 3.01 -1.54 5.49
N PHE A 58 3.31 -1.43 4.20
CA PHE A 58 4.56 -1.85 3.60
C PHE A 58 5.32 -0.60 3.17
N ARG A 59 6.46 -0.37 3.81
CA ARG A 59 7.38 0.69 3.38
C ARG A 59 7.95 0.33 2.01
N VAL A 60 7.87 1.27 1.08
CA VAL A 60 8.63 1.23 -0.18
C VAL A 60 9.71 2.31 -0.16
N ALA A 61 10.82 2.07 -0.88
CA ALA A 61 11.94 3.01 -0.91
C ALA A 61 11.61 4.29 -1.70
N GLU A 62 10.83 4.14 -2.76
CA GLU A 62 10.36 5.23 -3.62
C GLU A 62 8.94 4.88 -4.09
N GLU A 63 7.98 5.73 -3.74
CA GLU A 63 6.57 5.52 -4.09
C GLU A 63 6.39 5.55 -5.61
N GLY A 64 5.67 4.57 -6.16
CA GLY A 64 5.47 4.42 -7.61
C GLY A 64 6.62 3.75 -8.37
N PHE A 65 7.85 3.74 -7.83
CA PHE A 65 9.03 3.29 -8.58
C PHE A 65 9.73 2.05 -8.00
N SER A 66 9.70 1.83 -6.69
CA SER A 66 10.44 0.72 -6.06
C SER A 66 9.77 -0.65 -6.25
N LYS A 67 9.76 -1.16 -7.49
CA LYS A 67 9.13 -2.44 -7.87
C LYS A 67 9.46 -3.59 -6.92
N ILE A 68 10.73 -3.69 -6.51
CA ILE A 68 11.21 -4.77 -5.64
C ILE A 68 10.47 -4.78 -4.30
N ASP A 69 10.18 -3.61 -3.73
CA ASP A 69 9.49 -3.52 -2.45
C ASP A 69 8.00 -3.84 -2.59
N TYR A 70 7.36 -3.33 -3.65
CA TYR A 70 5.97 -3.65 -3.97
C TYR A 70 5.78 -5.16 -4.17
N LEU A 71 6.55 -5.77 -5.07
CA LEU A 71 6.43 -7.20 -5.38
C LEU A 71 6.74 -8.08 -4.16
N ALA A 72 7.71 -7.68 -3.32
CA ALA A 72 8.00 -8.39 -2.08
C ALA A 72 6.81 -8.36 -1.10
N GLY A 73 6.21 -7.19 -0.88
CA GLY A 73 5.04 -7.08 0.00
C GLY A 73 3.80 -7.79 -0.56
N LEU A 74 3.56 -7.69 -1.87
CA LEU A 74 2.46 -8.40 -2.54
C LEU A 74 2.63 -9.93 -2.40
N LYS A 75 3.85 -10.45 -2.56
CA LYS A 75 4.15 -11.87 -2.32
C LYS A 75 3.88 -12.28 -0.86
N ILE A 76 4.15 -11.41 0.11
CA ILE A 76 3.79 -11.67 1.51
C ILE A 76 2.27 -11.76 1.65
N LEU A 77 1.51 -10.84 1.05
CA LEU A 77 0.04 -10.84 1.12
C LEU A 77 -0.61 -12.06 0.46
N GLN A 78 -0.02 -12.62 -0.59
CA GLN A 78 -0.48 -13.88 -1.20
C GLN A 78 -0.36 -15.07 -0.25
N ASN A 79 0.62 -15.06 0.66
CA ASN A 79 0.93 -16.18 1.55
C ASN A 79 0.33 -16.04 2.96
N LYS A 80 -0.45 -14.99 3.25
CA LYS A 80 -1.04 -14.79 4.58
C LYS A 80 -2.50 -15.25 4.65
N PRO A 81 -2.92 -15.90 5.77
CA PRO A 81 -4.30 -16.35 5.95
C PRO A 81 -5.28 -15.19 6.28
N LYS A 82 -4.76 -14.00 6.60
CA LYS A 82 -5.59 -12.86 6.99
C LYS A 82 -6.23 -12.22 5.76
N LYS A 83 -7.56 -12.14 5.76
CA LYS A 83 -8.33 -11.45 4.71
C LYS A 83 -7.98 -9.97 4.64
N ILE A 84 -7.61 -9.51 3.45
CA ILE A 84 -7.44 -8.09 3.11
C ILE A 84 -8.74 -7.58 2.47
N ASN A 85 -9.17 -6.37 2.81
CA ASN A 85 -10.41 -5.78 2.28
C ASN A 85 -10.13 -4.72 1.21
N ALA A 86 -9.01 -4.02 1.32
CA ALA A 86 -8.51 -3.12 0.30
C ALA A 86 -6.99 -3.18 0.21
N LEU A 87 -6.48 -3.02 -1.00
CA LEU A 87 -5.07 -2.81 -1.31
C LEU A 87 -4.93 -1.37 -1.81
N CYS A 88 -4.07 -0.56 -1.20
CA CYS A 88 -3.89 0.85 -1.52
C CYS A 88 -2.46 1.10 -2.00
N LEU A 89 -2.35 1.57 -3.25
CA LEU A 89 -1.08 1.76 -3.98
C LEU A 89 -1.03 3.17 -4.58
N PRO A 90 -0.89 4.22 -3.75
CA PRO A 90 -0.67 5.57 -4.26
C PRO A 90 0.61 5.64 -5.10
N GLY A 91 0.57 6.46 -6.15
CA GLY A 91 1.71 6.74 -7.04
C GLY A 91 2.03 5.64 -8.04
N VAL A 92 1.25 4.55 -8.09
CA VAL A 92 1.56 3.36 -8.90
C VAL A 92 0.76 3.32 -10.20
N GLY A 93 1.41 3.70 -11.30
CA GLY A 93 0.93 3.45 -12.68
C GLY A 93 1.58 2.24 -13.38
N ASP A 94 2.60 1.62 -12.77
CA ASP A 94 3.37 0.53 -13.39
C ASP A 94 2.53 -0.75 -13.57
N ALA A 95 2.48 -1.25 -14.80
CA ALA A 95 1.64 -2.39 -15.17
C ALA A 95 1.99 -3.68 -14.44
N GLU A 96 3.28 -3.94 -14.18
CA GLU A 96 3.74 -5.15 -13.51
C GLU A 96 3.29 -5.17 -12.03
N ILE A 97 3.42 -4.05 -11.34
CA ILE A 97 2.92 -3.90 -9.97
C ILE A 97 1.40 -4.07 -9.95
N LEU A 98 0.67 -3.43 -10.88
CA LEU A 98 -0.79 -3.48 -10.92
C LEU A 98 -1.32 -4.88 -11.26
N GLU A 99 -0.67 -5.61 -12.15
CA GLU A 99 -1.00 -7.01 -12.45
C GLU A 99 -0.78 -7.92 -11.24
N ALA A 100 0.36 -7.79 -10.55
CA ALA A 100 0.62 -8.53 -9.30
C ALA A 100 -0.40 -8.19 -8.20
N SER A 101 -0.84 -6.93 -8.15
CA SER A 101 -1.85 -6.43 -7.22
C SER A 101 -3.24 -7.01 -7.50
N HIS A 102 -3.59 -7.17 -8.78
CA HIS A 102 -4.84 -7.84 -9.17
C HIS A 102 -4.90 -9.29 -8.69
N ILE A 103 -3.78 -10.02 -8.70
CA ILE A 103 -3.73 -11.39 -8.15
C ILE A 103 -4.08 -11.38 -6.66
N VAL A 104 -3.47 -10.50 -5.87
CA VAL A 104 -3.76 -10.34 -4.44
C VAL A 104 -5.24 -9.98 -4.24
N CYS A 105 -5.76 -9.02 -5.01
CA CYS A 105 -7.15 -8.59 -4.89
C CYS A 105 -8.15 -9.72 -5.18
N ARG A 106 -7.89 -10.54 -6.20
CA ARG A 106 -8.71 -11.72 -6.50
C ARG A 106 -8.69 -12.76 -5.37
N MET A 107 -7.51 -13.04 -4.81
CA MET A 107 -7.36 -14.01 -3.72
C MET A 107 -8.14 -13.58 -2.47
N HIS A 108 -8.06 -12.29 -2.12
CA HIS A 108 -8.68 -11.76 -0.90
C HIS A 108 -10.12 -11.25 -1.10
N ARG A 109 -10.59 -11.18 -2.36
CA ARG A 109 -11.81 -10.46 -2.76
C ARG A 109 -11.79 -9.02 -2.25
N SER A 110 -10.66 -8.35 -2.43
CA SER A 110 -10.43 -6.96 -2.03
C SER A 110 -10.54 -6.00 -3.21
N PHE A 111 -10.72 -4.72 -2.91
CA PHE A 111 -10.67 -3.64 -3.89
C PHE A 111 -9.24 -3.08 -3.99
N LEU A 112 -8.88 -2.60 -5.18
CA LEU A 112 -7.68 -1.79 -5.38
C LEU A 112 -8.04 -0.31 -5.25
N ILE A 113 -7.30 0.42 -4.43
CA ILE A 113 -7.39 1.87 -4.27
C ILE A 113 -6.17 2.48 -4.95
N THR A 114 -6.42 3.35 -5.92
CA THR A 114 -5.45 4.07 -6.75
C THR A 114 -5.91 5.51 -6.93
N SER A 115 -5.00 6.42 -7.27
CA SER A 115 -5.38 7.81 -7.57
C SER A 115 -5.93 7.94 -9.00
N GLN A 116 -6.59 9.06 -9.29
CA GLN A 116 -7.03 9.35 -10.66
C GLN A 116 -5.86 9.48 -11.63
N LYS A 117 -4.73 10.03 -11.17
CA LYS A 117 -3.51 10.19 -11.95
C LYS A 117 -2.92 8.83 -12.31
N ASP A 118 -2.75 7.96 -11.32
CA ASP A 118 -2.19 6.61 -11.50
C ASP A 118 -3.05 5.77 -12.45
N LEU A 119 -4.38 5.88 -12.33
CA LEU A 119 -5.31 5.20 -13.24
C LEU A 119 -5.15 5.71 -14.68
N TYR A 120 -5.03 7.03 -14.86
CA TYR A 120 -4.79 7.61 -16.19
C TYR A 120 -3.48 7.08 -16.78
N ASP A 121 -2.38 7.18 -16.03
CA ASP A 121 -1.05 6.72 -16.45
C ASP A 121 -1.09 5.25 -16.87
N TYR A 122 -1.73 4.37 -16.07
CA TYR A 122 -1.88 2.96 -16.40
C TYR A 122 -2.64 2.74 -17.71
N LEU A 123 -3.79 3.42 -17.88
CA LEU A 123 -4.65 3.25 -19.05
C LEU A 123 -4.01 3.78 -20.35
N THR A 124 -3.10 4.76 -20.26
CA THR A 124 -2.41 5.35 -21.41
C THR A 124 -0.98 4.83 -21.63
N SER A 125 -0.45 4.01 -20.71
CA SER A 125 0.91 3.45 -20.81
C SER A 125 1.11 2.39 -21.89
N LYS A 126 0.02 1.93 -22.52
CA LYS A 126 0.01 0.85 -23.52
C LYS A 126 -0.15 1.32 -24.98
N ASP A 127 -0.15 2.63 -25.21
CA ASP A 127 -0.06 3.27 -26.54
C ASP A 127 1.38 3.70 -26.85
#